data_AF-A0A9X9F2Z7-F1
#
_entry.id   AF-A0A9X9F2Z7-F1
#
_cell.length_a   1.000
_cell.length_b   1.000
_cell.length_c   1.000
_cell.angle_alpha   90.00
_cell.angle_beta   90.00
_cell.angle_gamma   90.00
#
_symmetry.space_group_name_H-M   'P 1'
#
loop_
_entity.id
_entity.type
_entity.pdbx_description
1 polymer ?
#
loop_
_entity_poly.entity_id
_entity_poly.type
_entity_poly.pdbx_seq_one_letter_code
_entity_poly.pdbx_strand_id
1 'polypeptide(L)'
;MGVGFAASIPFQGTIAGEIIQGGFEAGLVGGLADWFAVTALFRHPMGIPIPHTALLPKNRKRVTKGLINTLENEWLTKESITNKVKEMQLAQMVLQIAEREMQSDAVKKGIVTIAEKAIVSIDTEKLAVIIEKELKTYLHTINTSNILQVLV
;
A
#
# COMPACT_ATOMS: atom_id res chain seq x y z
N MET A 1 2.21 -40.97 -13.68
CA MET A 1 1.44 -42.15 -13.24
C MET A 1 1.10 -43.10 -14.40
N GLY A 2 0.59 -42.63 -15.55
CA GLY A 2 0.26 -43.53 -16.68
C GLY A 2 1.42 -44.34 -17.26
N VAL A 3 2.62 -43.77 -17.36
CA VAL A 3 3.83 -44.50 -17.78
C VAL A 3 4.22 -45.58 -16.77
N GLY A 4 4.07 -45.30 -15.47
CA GLY A 4 4.32 -46.26 -14.40
C GLY A 4 3.33 -47.42 -14.41
N PHE A 5 2.05 -47.13 -14.69
CA PHE A 5 1.02 -48.16 -14.90
C PHE A 5 1.34 -49.04 -16.13
N ALA A 6 1.70 -48.43 -17.26
CA ALA A 6 2.07 -49.19 -18.47
C ALA A 6 3.33 -50.05 -18.25
N ALA A 7 4.30 -49.54 -17.50
CA ALA A 7 5.53 -50.26 -17.17
C ALA A 7 5.33 -51.40 -16.16
N SER A 8 4.25 -51.43 -15.38
CA SER A 8 3.95 -52.52 -14.44
C SER A 8 3.18 -53.69 -15.07
N ILE A 9 2.64 -53.53 -16.28
CA ILE A 9 1.93 -54.59 -17.04
C ILE A 9 2.75 -55.89 -17.22
N PRO A 10 4.06 -55.88 -17.56
CA PRO A 10 4.83 -57.12 -17.73
C PRO A 10 5.14 -57.86 -16.42
N PHE A 11 4.88 -57.27 -15.24
CA PHE A 11 5.14 -57.86 -13.93
C PHE A 11 3.89 -58.44 -13.25
N GLN A 12 2.81 -58.66 -14.02
CA GLN A 12 1.57 -59.28 -13.55
C GLN A 12 1.82 -60.75 -13.16
N GLY A 13 1.83 -61.02 -11.85
CA GLY A 13 2.06 -62.36 -11.30
C GLY A 13 2.81 -62.39 -9.96
N THR A 14 3.41 -61.27 -9.52
CA THR A 14 4.00 -61.13 -8.19
C THR A 14 3.17 -60.17 -7.34
N ILE A 15 2.96 -60.49 -6.05
CA ILE A 15 2.22 -59.64 -5.08
C ILE A 15 2.74 -58.19 -5.08
N ALA A 16 4.07 -58.01 -5.17
CA ALA A 16 4.68 -56.69 -5.24
C ALA A 16 4.34 -55.92 -6.55
N GLY A 17 4.21 -56.62 -7.67
CA GLY A 17 3.84 -56.03 -8.96
C GLY A 17 2.39 -55.54 -8.97
N GLU A 18 1.47 -56.28 -8.34
CA GLU A 18 0.06 -55.90 -8.21
C GLU A 18 -0.13 -54.66 -7.34
N ILE A 19 0.59 -54.56 -6.22
CA ILE A 19 0.55 -53.37 -5.34
C ILE A 19 1.05 -52.13 -6.09
N ILE A 20 2.15 -52.26 -6.83
CA ILE A 20 2.73 -51.16 -7.61
C ILE A 20 1.77 -50.72 -8.74
N GLN A 21 1.17 -51.68 -9.45
CA GLN A 21 0.18 -51.40 -10.49
C GLN A 21 -1.04 -50.67 -9.92
N GLY A 22 -1.61 -51.16 -8.80
CA GLY A 22 -2.74 -50.53 -8.14
C GLY A 22 -2.44 -49.11 -7.66
N GLY A 23 -1.22 -48.86 -7.17
CA GLY A 23 -0.77 -47.50 -6.83
C GLY A 23 -0.70 -46.57 -8.03
N PHE A 24 -0.19 -47.05 -9.17
CA PHE A 24 -0.16 -46.26 -10.40
C PHE A 24 -1.54 -46.03 -11.02
N GLU A 25 -2.44 -47.01 -10.94
CA GLU A 25 -3.83 -46.88 -11.38
C GLU A 25 -4.58 -45.84 -10.54
N ALA A 26 -4.47 -45.93 -9.21
CA ALA A 26 -5.04 -44.95 -8.30
C ALA A 26 -4.48 -43.53 -8.55
N GLY A 27 -3.16 -43.42 -8.77
CA GLY A 27 -2.53 -42.15 -9.10
C GLY A 27 -2.95 -41.57 -10.46
N LEU A 28 -3.23 -42.41 -11.45
CA LEU A 28 -3.73 -41.98 -12.75
C LEU A 28 -5.17 -41.48 -12.66
N VAL A 29 -6.05 -42.24 -12.00
CA VAL A 29 -7.44 -41.85 -11.78
C VAL A 29 -7.53 -40.59 -10.91
N GLY A 30 -6.71 -40.49 -9.86
CA GLY A 30 -6.64 -39.31 -9.00
C GLY A 30 -6.20 -38.06 -9.77
N GLY A 31 -5.20 -38.16 -10.64
CA GLY A 31 -4.78 -37.05 -11.49
C GLY A 31 -5.85 -36.60 -12.50
N LEU A 32 -6.59 -37.54 -13.10
CA LEU A 32 -7.73 -37.21 -13.96
C LEU A 32 -8.87 -36.54 -13.20
N ALA A 33 -9.13 -36.98 -11.98
CA ALA A 33 -10.15 -36.40 -11.11
C ALA A 33 -9.83 -34.96 -10.71
N ASP A 34 -8.57 -34.68 -10.34
CA ASP A 34 -8.11 -33.32 -10.02
C ASP A 34 -8.24 -32.39 -11.23
N TRP A 35 -7.78 -32.84 -12.41
CA TRP A 35 -7.96 -32.09 -13.66
C TRP A 35 -9.43 -31.78 -13.95
N PHE A 36 -10.30 -32.78 -13.78
CA PHE A 36 -11.74 -32.61 -13.96
C PHE A 36 -12.31 -31.61 -12.95
N ALA A 37 -11.95 -31.70 -11.67
CA ALA A 37 -12.46 -30.83 -10.62
C ALA A 37 -12.09 -29.36 -10.85
N VAL A 38 -10.81 -29.09 -11.16
CA VAL A 38 -10.36 -27.73 -11.48
C VAL A 38 -11.04 -27.21 -12.74
N THR A 39 -11.13 -28.02 -13.79
CA THR A 39 -11.79 -27.63 -15.04
C THR A 39 -13.27 -27.36 -14.80
N ALA A 40 -13.97 -28.22 -14.06
CA ALA A 40 -15.38 -28.07 -13.69
C ALA A 40 -15.65 -26.87 -12.76
N LEU A 41 -14.65 -26.42 -12.01
CA LEU A 41 -14.80 -25.20 -11.21
C LEU A 41 -14.90 -23.95 -12.11
N PHE A 42 -14.06 -23.87 -13.14
CA PHE A 42 -13.92 -22.69 -13.98
C PHE A 42 -14.67 -22.73 -15.32
N ARG A 43 -14.87 -23.92 -15.90
CA ARG A 43 -15.36 -24.15 -17.26
C ARG A 43 -16.12 -25.49 -17.34
N HIS A 44 -16.56 -25.85 -18.54
CA HIS A 44 -17.15 -27.15 -18.84
C HIS A 44 -16.06 -28.12 -19.34
N PRO A 45 -15.81 -29.26 -18.65
CA PRO A 45 -14.84 -30.25 -19.11
C PRO A 45 -15.27 -30.82 -20.47
N MET A 46 -14.32 -30.93 -21.41
CA MET A 46 -14.55 -31.29 -22.81
C MET A 46 -15.56 -30.41 -23.59
N GLY A 47 -15.92 -29.23 -23.07
CA GLY A 47 -16.88 -28.35 -23.73
C GLY A 47 -18.35 -28.79 -23.66
N ILE A 48 -18.65 -29.87 -22.94
CA ILE A 48 -20.02 -30.38 -22.77
C ILE A 48 -20.64 -29.71 -21.53
N PRO A 49 -21.82 -29.07 -21.64
CA PRO A 49 -22.47 -28.41 -20.51
C PRO A 49 -23.08 -29.43 -19.55
N ILE A 50 -22.24 -30.06 -18.73
CA ILE A 50 -22.66 -31.00 -17.69
C ILE A 50 -23.33 -30.22 -16.55
N PRO A 51 -24.52 -30.62 -16.07
CA PRO A 51 -25.14 -30.01 -14.91
C PRO A 51 -24.18 -30.03 -13.70
N HIS A 52 -24.10 -28.93 -12.97
CA HIS A 52 -23.18 -28.71 -11.82
C HIS A 52 -21.69 -28.50 -12.14
N THR A 53 -21.31 -28.26 -13.39
CA THR A 53 -19.98 -27.75 -13.78
C THR A 53 -20.01 -26.23 -14.04
N ALA A 54 -18.87 -25.58 -14.21
CA ALA A 54 -18.69 -24.13 -14.23
C ALA A 54 -19.27 -23.41 -12.98
N LEU A 55 -18.94 -23.90 -11.78
CA LEU A 55 -19.48 -23.40 -10.51
C LEU A 55 -19.11 -21.93 -10.22
N LEU A 56 -17.88 -21.51 -10.54
CA LEU A 56 -17.46 -20.11 -10.34
C LEU A 56 -18.19 -19.14 -11.29
N PRO A 57 -18.21 -19.38 -12.62
CA PRO A 57 -18.96 -18.54 -13.55
C PRO A 57 -20.44 -18.41 -13.17
N LYS A 58 -21.08 -19.53 -12.80
CA LYS A 58 -22.51 -19.56 -12.42
C LYS A 58 -22.83 -18.72 -11.17
N ASN A 59 -21.90 -18.64 -10.22
CA ASN A 59 -22.07 -17.92 -8.96
C ASN A 59 -21.22 -16.64 -8.85
N ARG A 60 -20.74 -16.09 -9.97
CA ARG A 60 -19.79 -14.96 -9.99
C ARG A 60 -20.23 -13.81 -9.09
N LYS A 61 -21.51 -13.41 -9.16
CA LYS A 61 -22.07 -12.31 -8.33
C LYS A 61 -21.88 -12.56 -6.82
N ARG A 62 -22.12 -13.78 -6.35
CA ARG A 62 -21.98 -14.15 -4.93
C ARG A 62 -20.52 -14.13 -4.49
N VAL A 63 -19.64 -14.70 -5.31
CA VAL A 63 -18.19 -14.74 -5.04
C VAL A 63 -17.62 -13.32 -5.02
N THR A 64 -17.95 -12.49 -6.00
CA THR A 64 -17.54 -11.08 -6.05
C THR A 64 -18.03 -10.31 -4.84
N LYS A 65 -19.29 -10.48 -4.44
CA LYS A 65 -19.82 -9.82 -3.23
C LYS A 65 -19.08 -10.24 -1.96
N GLY A 66 -18.73 -11.53 -1.83
CA GLY A 66 -17.92 -12.03 -0.72
C GLY A 66 -16.53 -11.41 -0.70
N LEU A 67 -15.87 -11.34 -1.85
CA LEU A 67 -14.55 -10.71 -2.00
C LEU A 67 -14.57 -9.22 -1.64
N ILE A 68 -15.58 -8.49 -2.12
CA ILE A 68 -15.75 -7.07 -1.77
C ILE A 68 -15.90 -6.91 -0.25
N ASN A 69 -16.75 -7.73 0.38
CA ASN A 69 -16.93 -7.69 1.83
C ASN A 69 -15.64 -7.98 2.60
N THR A 70 -14.85 -8.97 2.17
CA THR A 70 -13.54 -9.26 2.79
C THR A 70 -12.57 -8.10 2.59
N LEU A 71 -12.52 -7.51 1.39
CA LEU A 71 -11.66 -6.36 1.13
C LEU A 71 -12.03 -5.17 2.02
N GLU A 72 -13.31 -4.83 2.11
CA GLU A 72 -13.81 -3.71 2.92
C GLU A 72 -13.58 -3.92 4.42
N ASN A 73 -13.84 -5.13 4.94
CA ASN A 73 -13.84 -5.37 6.38
C ASN A 73 -12.49 -5.85 6.94
N GLU A 74 -11.65 -6.53 6.15
CA GLU A 74 -10.39 -7.11 6.63
C GLU A 74 -9.17 -6.33 6.12
N TRP A 75 -9.15 -5.93 4.84
CA TRP A 75 -7.92 -5.42 4.20
C TRP A 75 -7.86 -3.88 4.10
N LEU A 76 -9.00 -3.25 3.82
CA LEU A 76 -9.15 -1.79 3.68
C LEU A 76 -9.67 -1.14 4.97
N THR A 77 -9.38 -1.74 6.13
CA THR A 77 -9.65 -1.08 7.40
C THR A 77 -8.86 0.23 7.46
N LYS A 78 -9.45 1.27 8.06
CA LYS A 78 -8.83 2.58 8.23
C LYS A 78 -7.43 2.47 8.84
N GLU A 79 -7.26 1.53 9.76
CA GLU A 79 -5.99 1.21 10.43
C GLU A 79 -4.95 0.61 9.47
N SER A 80 -5.33 -0.40 8.66
CA SER A 80 -4.46 -0.99 7.63
C SER A 80 -3.99 0.05 6.60
N ILE A 81 -4.92 0.89 6.12
CA ILE A 81 -4.59 1.97 5.18
C ILE A 81 -3.65 2.99 5.84
N THR A 82 -3.96 3.42 7.07
CA THR A 82 -3.13 4.41 7.78
C THR A 82 -1.72 3.88 8.04
N ASN A 83 -1.59 2.60 8.42
CA ASN A 83 -0.29 1.96 8.62
C ASN A 83 0.48 1.85 7.31
N LYS A 84 -0.17 1.45 6.20
CA LYS A 84 0.47 1.36 4.90
C LYS A 84 0.93 2.72 4.37
N VAL A 85 0.11 3.76 4.58
CA VAL A 85 0.45 5.15 4.23
C VAL A 85 1.58 5.70 5.10
N LYS A 86 1.73 5.23 6.35
CA LYS A 86 2.90 5.56 7.19
C LYS A 86 4.16 4.83 6.76
N GLU A 87 4.05 3.55 6.38
CA GLU A 87 5.18 2.76 5.87
C GLU A 87 5.69 3.28 4.53
N MET A 88 4.78 3.64 3.65
CA MET A 88 5.15 4.38 2.45
C MET A 88 5.61 5.75 2.90
N GLN A 89 6.90 6.04 2.76
CA GLN A 89 7.49 7.35 3.05
C GLN A 89 7.00 8.42 2.05
N LEU A 90 5.70 8.49 1.74
CA LEU A 90 5.06 9.46 0.85
C LEU A 90 5.35 10.88 1.31
N ALA A 91 5.32 11.13 2.63
CA ALA A 91 5.73 12.40 3.19
C ALA A 91 7.19 12.73 2.82
N GLN A 92 8.08 11.75 2.84
CA GLN A 92 9.50 11.93 2.51
C GLN A 92 9.72 12.07 1.01
N MET A 93 8.97 11.35 0.18
CA MET A 93 8.99 11.50 -1.29
C MET A 93 8.48 12.88 -1.70
N VAL A 94 7.38 13.35 -1.09
CA VAL A 94 6.85 14.69 -1.32
C VAL A 94 7.82 15.76 -0.82
N LEU A 95 8.43 15.57 0.36
CA LEU A 95 9.47 16.45 0.88
C LEU A 95 10.68 16.52 -0.04
N GLN A 96 11.17 15.38 -0.55
CA GLN A 96 12.31 15.36 -1.47
C GLN A 96 12.00 16.06 -2.80
N ILE A 97 10.78 15.88 -3.33
CA ILE A 97 10.33 16.60 -4.52
C ILE A 97 10.24 18.10 -4.24
N ALA A 98 9.65 18.48 -3.09
CA ALA A 98 9.52 19.87 -2.68
C ALA A 98 10.88 20.55 -2.42
N GLU A 99 11.80 19.86 -1.75
CA GLU A 99 13.17 20.35 -1.52
C GLU A 99 13.91 20.57 -2.85
N ARG A 100 13.78 19.65 -3.80
CA ARG A 100 14.41 19.75 -5.11
C ARG A 100 13.90 20.94 -5.92
N GLU A 101 12.60 21.22 -5.85
CA GLU A 101 11.99 22.38 -6.50
C GLU A 101 12.32 23.70 -5.77
N MET A 102 12.37 23.70 -4.43
CA MET A 102 12.78 24.88 -3.63
C MET A 102 14.26 25.24 -3.81
N GLN A 103 15.11 24.26 -4.11
CA GLN A 103 16.53 24.49 -4.39
C GLN A 103 16.78 25.09 -5.78
N SER A 104 15.75 25.19 -6.64
CA SER A 104 15.83 25.86 -7.93
C SER A 104 16.09 27.35 -7.75
N ASP A 105 17.09 27.88 -8.47
CA ASP A 105 17.45 29.30 -8.45
C ASP A 105 16.26 30.22 -8.75
N ALA A 106 15.25 29.73 -9.46
CA ALA A 106 14.01 30.46 -9.74
C ALA A 106 13.17 30.69 -8.47
N VAL A 107 13.03 29.69 -7.60
CA VAL A 107 12.27 29.80 -6.34
C VAL A 107 13.01 30.68 -5.35
N LYS A 108 14.33 30.51 -5.25
CA LYS A 108 15.20 31.34 -4.39
C LYS A 108 15.13 32.82 -4.80
N LYS A 109 15.20 33.12 -6.11
CA LYS A 109 15.01 34.48 -6.63
C LYS A 109 13.60 35.01 -6.36
N GLY A 110 12.57 34.18 -6.53
CA GLY A 110 11.19 34.56 -6.23
C GLY A 110 10.98 34.96 -4.76
N ILE A 111 11.52 34.17 -3.83
CA ILE A 111 11.45 34.46 -2.39
C ILE A 111 12.18 35.77 -2.07
N VAL A 112 13.38 35.98 -2.62
CA VAL A 112 14.14 37.23 -2.41
C VAL A 112 13.38 38.43 -2.97
N THR A 113 12.81 38.35 -4.18
CA THR A 113 12.05 39.46 -4.78
C THR A 113 10.76 39.76 -4.01
N ILE A 114 10.08 38.75 -3.48
CA ILE A 114 8.89 38.94 -2.64
C ILE A 114 9.29 39.57 -1.31
N ALA A 115 10.39 39.11 -0.70
CA ALA A 115 10.91 39.69 0.54
C ALA A 115 11.34 41.15 0.35
N GLU A 116 12.05 41.47 -0.74
CA GLU A 116 12.41 42.86 -1.09
C GLU A 116 11.17 43.72 -1.33
N LYS A 117 10.17 43.22 -2.07
CA LYS A 117 8.91 43.95 -2.28
C LYS A 117 8.13 44.13 -0.98
N ALA A 118 8.12 43.13 -0.10
CA ALA A 118 7.47 43.22 1.20
C ALA A 118 8.16 44.29 2.06
N ILE A 119 9.50 44.27 2.17
CA ILE A 119 10.29 45.24 2.92
C ILE A 119 10.08 46.67 2.38
N VAL A 120 10.05 46.85 1.06
CA VAL A 120 9.83 48.16 0.42
C VAL A 120 8.37 48.64 0.56
N SER A 121 7.40 47.71 0.63
CA SER A 121 5.99 48.04 0.84
C SER A 121 5.64 48.39 2.28
N ILE A 122 6.54 48.13 3.22
CA ILE A 122 6.33 48.49 4.60
C ILE A 122 6.72 49.96 4.79
N ASP A 123 5.70 50.75 5.09
CA ASP A 123 5.80 52.17 5.40
C ASP A 123 6.66 52.38 6.66
N THR A 124 7.79 53.09 6.51
CA THR A 124 8.78 53.28 7.58
C THR A 124 8.18 54.00 8.79
N GLU A 125 7.16 54.83 8.59
CA GLU A 125 6.41 55.50 9.65
C GLU A 125 5.57 54.50 10.48
N LYS A 126 4.91 53.54 9.83
CA LYS A 126 4.13 52.50 10.54
C LYS A 126 5.03 51.52 11.27
N LEU A 127 6.19 51.17 10.70
CA LEU A 127 7.19 50.37 11.39
C LEU A 127 7.71 51.07 12.63
N ALA A 128 8.03 52.36 12.54
CA ALA A 128 8.52 53.12 13.68
C ALA A 128 7.51 53.12 14.83
N VAL A 129 6.21 53.31 14.55
CA VAL A 129 5.16 53.30 15.57
C VAL A 129 4.96 51.92 16.20
N ILE A 130 5.04 50.83 15.42
CA ILE A 130 4.90 49.46 15.93
C ILE A 130 6.12 49.06 16.75
N ILE A 131 7.33 49.37 16.25
CA ILE A 131 8.59 49.11 16.93
C ILE A 131 8.67 49.93 18.21
N GLU A 132 8.28 51.21 18.21
CA GLU A 132 8.24 52.05 19.41
C GLU A 132 7.27 51.47 20.44
N LYS A 133 6.07 51.02 20.02
CA LYS A 133 5.08 50.45 20.92
C LYS A 133 5.55 49.14 21.56
N GLU A 134 6.22 48.28 20.80
CA GLU A 134 6.84 47.06 21.32
C GLU A 134 8.04 47.36 22.21
N LEU A 135 8.98 48.23 21.79
CA LEU A 135 10.12 48.64 22.61
C LEU A 135 9.68 49.27 23.93
N LYS A 136 8.60 50.07 23.93
CA LYS A 136 8.07 50.70 25.14
C LYS A 136 7.42 49.67 26.07
N THR A 137 6.83 48.62 25.51
CA THR A 137 6.25 47.49 26.26
C THR A 137 7.35 46.61 26.87
N TYR A 138 8.42 46.34 26.11
CA TYR A 138 9.60 45.64 26.61
C TYR A 138 10.41 46.48 27.62
N LEU A 139 10.55 47.79 27.42
CA LEU A 139 11.21 48.69 28.37
C LEU A 139 10.43 48.81 29.68
N HIS A 140 9.10 48.71 29.65
CA HIS A 140 8.28 48.68 30.86
C HIS A 140 8.32 47.34 31.61
N THR A 141 8.65 46.24 30.94
CA THR A 141 8.83 44.93 31.57
C THR A 141 10.26 44.70 32.06
N ILE A 142 11.22 45.48 31.59
CA ILE A 142 12.56 45.55 32.18
C ILE A 142 12.44 46.31 33.50
N ASN A 143 12.43 45.53 34.58
CA ASN A 143 12.41 46.01 35.95
C ASN A 143 13.65 46.88 36.20
N THR A 144 13.48 48.21 36.21
CA THR A 144 14.54 49.20 36.46
C THR A 144 15.23 48.98 37.81
N SER A 145 14.60 48.24 38.72
CA SER A 145 15.19 47.81 39.99
C SER A 145 16.37 46.85 39.82
N ASN A 146 16.43 46.03 38.75
CA ASN A 146 17.54 45.10 38.53
C ASN A 146 18.77 45.76 37.90
N ILE A 147 18.58 46.82 37.10
CA ILE A 147 19.70 47.51 36.44
C ILE A 147 20.39 48.47 37.41
N LEU A 148 19.63 49.10 38.32
CA LEU A 148 20.18 49.96 39.37
C LEU A 148 20.96 49.18 40.45
N GLN A 149 20.71 47.88 40.63
CA GLN A 149 21.50 47.01 41.52
C GLN A 149 22.81 46.50 40.91
N VAL A 150 22.98 46.59 39.58
CA VAL A 150 24.22 46.16 38.90
C VAL A 150 25.19 47.35 38.73
N LEU A 151 24.70 48.59 38.90
CA LEU A 151 25.48 49.82 38.68
C LEU A 151 25.81 50.59 39.98
N VAL A 152 25.41 50.07 41.15
CA VAL A 152 25.84 50.51 42.50
C VAL A 152 26.62 49.37 43.15
#